data_AF-A0A2V6EE41-F1
#
_entry.id   AF-A0A2V6EE41-F1
#
_cell.length_a   1.000
_cell.length_b   1.000
_cell.length_c   1.000
_cell.angle_alpha   90.00
_cell.angle_beta   90.00
_cell.angle_gamma   90.00
#
_symmetry.space_group_name_H-M   'P 1'
#
loop_
_entity.id
_entity.type
_entity.pdbx_description
1 polymer ?
#
loop_
_entity_poly.entity_id
_entity_poly.type
_entity_poly.pdbx_seq_one_letter_code
_entity_poly.pdbx_strand_id
1 'polypeptide(L)'
;MGLGDKAAALILADRAMAAVPIEKDALSGPRPIEILARVAARTGEPDRAIAALHKLLSIPYNGALAEGVPLTPALLRLDPMFDPLRKDPRFQKLTASRAPKETSPTNR
;
A
#
# COMPACT_ATOMS: atom_id res chain seq x y z
N MET A 1 -3.34 8.93 -20.70
CA MET A 1 -2.76 7.68 -21.21
C MET A 1 -2.74 6.67 -20.08
N GLY A 2 -3.76 5.82 -19.97
CA GLY A 2 -3.84 4.75 -18.95
C GLY A 2 -3.33 3.46 -19.56
N LEU A 3 -2.48 2.73 -18.84
CA LEU A 3 -1.95 1.43 -19.28
C LEU A 3 -3.13 0.56 -19.73
N GLY A 4 -3.19 0.29 -21.04
CA GLY A 4 -4.37 -0.21 -21.77
C GLY A 4 -4.82 -1.62 -21.43
N ASP A 5 -4.36 -2.18 -20.31
CA ASP A 5 -4.83 -3.46 -19.80
C ASP A 5 -4.77 -3.48 -18.26
N LYS A 6 -5.88 -3.05 -17.66
CA LYS A 6 -6.08 -3.04 -16.20
C LYS A 6 -5.94 -4.44 -15.60
N ALA A 7 -6.39 -5.47 -16.33
CA ALA A 7 -6.34 -6.85 -15.87
C ALA A 7 -4.90 -7.37 -15.88
N ALA A 8 -4.13 -7.07 -16.93
CA ALA A 8 -2.71 -7.45 -16.99
C ALA A 8 -1.90 -6.83 -15.84
N ALA A 9 -2.17 -5.58 -15.47
CA ALA A 9 -1.47 -4.92 -14.35
C ALA A 9 -1.75 -5.60 -13.00
N LEU A 10 -3.00 -6.03 -12.76
CA LEU A 10 -3.37 -6.77 -11.56
C LEU A 10 -2.76 -8.17 -11.56
N ILE A 11 -2.79 -8.88 -12.70
CA ILE A 11 -2.17 -10.20 -12.84
C ILE A 11 -0.66 -10.13 -12.59
N LEU A 12 0.01 -9.08 -13.08
CA LEU A 12 1.43 -8.89 -12.86
C LEU A 12 1.75 -8.64 -11.38
N ALA A 13 0.94 -7.83 -10.70
CA ALA A 13 1.09 -7.58 -9.27
C ALA A 13 0.87 -8.87 -8.44
N ASP A 14 -0.16 -9.66 -8.78
CA ASP A 14 -0.41 -10.95 -8.13
C ASP A 14 0.75 -11.94 -8.35
N ARG A 15 1.31 -12.00 -9.57
CA ARG A 15 2.51 -12.80 -9.88
C ARG A 15 3.73 -12.33 -9.10
N ALA A 16 3.92 -11.01 -8.96
CA ALA A 16 5.02 -10.46 -8.19
C ALA A 16 4.91 -10.78 -6.69
N MET A 17 3.69 -10.79 -6.14
CA MET A 17 3.44 -11.26 -4.76
C MET A 17 3.77 -12.75 -4.58
N ALA A 18 3.51 -13.58 -5.59
CA ALA A 18 3.88 -15.00 -5.55
C ALA A 18 5.39 -15.23 -5.71
N ALA A 19 6.09 -14.35 -6.44
CA ALA A 19 7.53 -14.45 -6.68
C ALA A 19 8.37 -14.03 -5.46
N VAL A 20 7.90 -13.03 -4.69
CA VAL A 20 8.58 -12.54 -3.48
C VAL A 20 7.62 -12.63 -2.28
N PRO A 21 7.46 -13.83 -1.68
CA PRO A 21 6.64 -13.97 -0.49
C PRO A 21 7.23 -13.16 0.66
N ILE A 22 6.39 -12.47 1.42
CA ILE A 22 6.78 -11.67 2.60
C ILE A 22 7.51 -12.55 3.63
N GLU A 23 7.15 -13.82 3.71
CA GLU A 23 7.74 -14.81 4.61
C GLU A 23 9.22 -15.09 4.29
N LYS A 24 9.64 -14.86 3.04
CA LYS A 24 11.03 -15.04 2.58
C LYS A 24 11.82 -13.73 2.57
N ASP A 25 11.15 -12.63 2.23
CA ASP A 25 11.74 -11.29 2.28
C ASP A 25 10.71 -10.30 2.84
N ALA A 26 10.78 -10.08 4.15
CA ALA A 26 9.89 -9.15 4.84
C ALA A 26 10.13 -7.68 4.46
N LEU A 27 11.29 -7.37 3.87
CA LEU A 27 11.70 -6.01 3.54
C LEU A 27 11.22 -5.62 2.13
N SER A 28 11.39 -6.51 1.15
CA SER A 28 11.01 -6.28 -0.26
C SER A 28 9.71 -6.94 -0.68
N GLY A 29 9.29 -8.02 -0.01
CA GLY A 29 8.05 -8.74 -0.29
C GLY A 29 6.77 -7.91 -0.20
N PRO A 30 6.71 -6.81 0.57
CA PRO A 30 5.57 -5.89 0.53
C PRO A 30 5.56 -4.93 -0.67
N ARG A 31 6.66 -4.74 -1.41
CA ARG A 31 6.69 -3.81 -2.58
C ARG A 31 5.65 -4.16 -3.66
N PRO A 32 5.47 -5.44 -4.07
CA PRO A 32 4.39 -5.84 -4.97
C PRO A 32 2.98 -5.50 -4.47
N ILE A 33 2.77 -5.52 -3.15
CA ILE A 33 1.48 -5.22 -2.52
C ILE A 33 1.19 -3.71 -2.60
N GLU A 34 2.21 -2.87 -2.46
CA GLU A 34 2.07 -1.43 -2.69
C GLU A 34 1.68 -1.14 -4.15
N ILE A 35 2.33 -1.80 -5.11
CA ILE A 35 2.00 -1.65 -6.52
C ILE A 35 0.56 -2.09 -6.78
N LEU A 36 0.13 -3.23 -6.23
CA LEU A 36 -1.25 -3.71 -6.31
C LEU A 36 -2.24 -2.66 -5.77
N ALA A 37 -1.98 -2.09 -4.59
CA ALA A 37 -2.85 -1.10 -3.97
C ALA A 37 -3.07 0.13 -4.88
N ARG A 38 -1.99 0.60 -5.51
CA ARG A 38 -2.01 1.75 -6.43
C ARG A 38 -2.74 1.44 -7.74
N VAL A 39 -2.49 0.27 -8.32
CA VAL A 39 -3.19 -0.19 -9.53
C VAL A 39 -4.68 -0.33 -9.23
N ALA A 40 -5.04 -1.06 -8.18
CA ALA A 40 -6.42 -1.30 -7.77
C ALA A 40 -7.19 0.01 -7.51
N ALA A 41 -6.55 0.99 -6.85
CA ALA A 41 -7.12 2.31 -6.63
C ALA A 41 -7.50 3.02 -7.95
N ARG A 42 -6.64 2.91 -8.98
CA ARG A 42 -6.88 3.53 -10.30
C ARG A 42 -7.76 2.73 -11.23
N THR A 43 -7.81 1.41 -11.09
CA THR A 43 -8.61 0.55 -11.97
C THR A 43 -10.08 0.53 -11.60
N GLY A 44 -10.44 1.01 -10.41
CA GLY A 44 -11.80 0.99 -9.87
C GLY A 44 -12.09 -0.23 -8.99
N GLU A 45 -11.06 -0.79 -8.36
CA GLU A 45 -11.11 -1.97 -7.49
C GLU A 45 -10.87 -1.56 -6.02
N PRO A 46 -11.80 -0.80 -5.40
CA PRO A 46 -11.57 -0.21 -4.07
C PRO A 46 -11.37 -1.27 -2.98
N ASP A 47 -12.07 -2.40 -3.06
CA ASP A 47 -11.96 -3.49 -2.08
C ASP A 47 -10.55 -4.08 -2.05
N ARG A 48 -10.00 -4.39 -3.24
CA ARG A 48 -8.63 -4.91 -3.36
C ARG A 48 -7.60 -3.89 -2.90
N ALA A 49 -7.80 -2.61 -3.25
CA ALA A 49 -6.90 -1.54 -2.84
C ALA A 49 -6.87 -1.37 -1.31
N ILE A 50 -8.04 -1.30 -0.67
CA ILE A 50 -8.16 -1.11 0.78
C ILE A 50 -7.57 -2.30 1.54
N ALA A 51 -7.81 -3.54 1.09
CA ALA A 51 -7.23 -4.73 1.70
C ALA A 51 -5.69 -4.72 1.66
N ALA A 52 -5.11 -4.33 0.52
CA ALA A 52 -3.68 -4.19 0.36
C ALA A 52 -3.10 -3.09 1.26
N LEU A 53 -3.75 -1.92 1.31
CA LEU A 53 -3.35 -0.80 2.17
C LEU A 53 -3.40 -1.16 3.65
N HIS A 54 -4.43 -1.87 4.10
CA HIS A 54 -4.53 -2.32 5.48
C HIS A 54 -3.36 -3.24 5.86
N LYS A 55 -2.99 -4.18 4.99
CA LYS A 55 -1.85 -5.07 5.20
C LYS A 55 -0.54 -4.29 5.27
N LEU A 56 -0.31 -3.37 4.33
CA LEU A 56 0.90 -2.54 4.28
C LEU A 56 1.06 -1.63 5.51
N LEU A 57 -0.03 -1.09 6.03
CA LEU A 57 0.00 -0.26 7.25
C LEU A 57 0.21 -1.07 8.53
N SER A 58 0.05 -2.40 8.48
CA SER A 58 0.22 -3.30 9.63
C SER A 58 1.63 -3.88 9.75
N ILE A 59 2.51 -3.64 8.77
CA ILE A 59 3.87 -4.18 8.73
C ILE A 59 4.89 -3.09 8.39
N PRO A 60 6.10 -3.13 8.98
CA PRO A 60 7.21 -2.34 8.47
C PRO A 60 7.66 -2.91 7.13
N TYR A 61 7.94 -2.05 6.15
CA TYR A 61 8.44 -2.47 4.85
C TYR A 61 9.23 -1.37 4.15
N ASN A 62 9.94 -1.74 3.09
CA ASN A 62 10.65 -0.78 2.25
C ASN A 62 9.72 -0.28 1.12
N GLY A 63 9.57 1.03 0.99
CA GLY A 63 8.69 1.66 0.00
C GLY A 63 8.97 1.23 -1.43
N ALA A 64 7.92 1.07 -2.23
CA ALA A 64 8.05 0.71 -3.64
C ALA A 64 8.44 1.90 -4.52
N LEU A 65 8.04 3.13 -4.16
CA LEU A 65 8.36 4.34 -4.93
C LEU A 65 9.70 4.99 -4.55
N ALA A 66 10.03 4.99 -3.25
CA ALA A 66 11.29 5.50 -2.75
C ALA A 66 11.79 4.56 -1.67
N GLU A 67 13.06 4.17 -1.78
CA GLU A 67 13.68 3.30 -0.80
C GLU A 67 13.71 3.98 0.57
N GLY A 68 13.33 3.24 1.60
CA GLY A 68 13.16 3.69 2.97
C GLY A 68 11.84 4.41 3.23
N VAL A 69 10.95 4.58 2.25
CA VAL A 69 9.71 5.38 2.40
C VAL A 69 8.46 4.51 2.25
N PRO A 70 8.04 3.76 3.30
CA PRO A 70 6.79 3.00 3.26
C PRO A 70 5.57 3.92 3.15
N LEU A 71 4.47 3.40 2.61
CA LEU A 71 3.18 4.09 2.70
C LEU A 71 2.81 4.33 4.16
N THR A 72 2.49 5.59 4.45
CA THR A 72 1.96 6.03 5.74
C THR A 72 0.54 6.58 5.55
N PRO A 73 -0.27 6.65 6.62
CA PRO A 73 -1.58 7.30 6.57
C PRO A 73 -1.53 8.73 6.03
N ALA A 74 -0.43 9.46 6.30
CA ALA A 74 -0.19 10.79 5.75
C ALA A 74 0.07 10.77 4.24
N LEU A 75 0.90 9.85 3.74
CA LEU A 75 1.15 9.70 2.31
C LEU A 75 -0.13 9.32 1.54
N LEU A 76 -0.95 8.43 2.10
CA LEU A 76 -2.24 8.07 1.50
C LEU A 76 -3.20 9.26 1.34
N ARG A 77 -3.10 10.28 2.20
CA ARG A 77 -3.90 11.51 2.08
C ARG A 77 -3.38 12.48 1.02
N LEU A 78 -2.06 12.49 0.81
CA LEU A 78 -1.39 13.42 -0.09
C LEU A 78 -1.32 12.89 -1.53
N ASP A 79 -1.23 11.57 -1.70
CA ASP A 79 -0.98 10.93 -2.98
C ASP A 79 -2.24 10.88 -3.87
N PRO A 80 -2.23 11.53 -5.05
CA PRO A 80 -3.37 11.56 -5.97
C PRO A 80 -3.80 10.18 -6.50
N MET A 81 -2.91 9.17 -6.41
CA MET A 81 -3.20 7.79 -6.81
C MET A 81 -4.40 7.21 -6.08
N PHE A 82 -4.65 7.67 -4.85
CA PHE A 82 -5.74 7.19 -4.00
C PHE A 82 -6.97 8.11 -4.00
N ASP A 83 -7.00 9.15 -4.84
CA ASP A 83 -8.15 10.04 -5.01
C ASP A 83 -9.47 9.29 -5.25
N PRO A 84 -9.52 8.22 -6.06
CA PRO A 84 -10.73 7.42 -6.23
C PRO A 84 -11.26 6.78 -4.95
N LEU A 85 -10.39 6.52 -3.96
CA LEU A 85 -10.74 5.88 -2.69
C LEU A 85 -11.14 6.88 -1.59
N ARG A 86 -10.92 8.20 -1.80
CA ARG A 86 -11.17 9.22 -0.76
C ARG A 86 -12.61 9.27 -0.26
N LYS A 87 -13.56 8.84 -1.11
CA LYS A 87 -14.99 8.78 -0.77
C LYS A 87 -15.37 7.52 0.02
N ASP A 88 -14.48 6.52 0.10
CA ASP A 88 -14.74 5.28 0.83
C ASP A 88 -14.50 5.46 2.35
N PRO A 89 -15.49 5.16 3.20
CA PRO A 89 -15.35 5.26 4.66
C PRO A 89 -14.21 4.41 5.24
N ARG A 90 -13.88 3.26 4.61
CA ARG A 90 -12.80 2.37 5.05
C ARG A 90 -11.44 3.01 4.78
N PHE A 91 -11.29 3.68 3.64
CA PHE A 91 -10.08 4.44 3.32
C PHE A 91 -9.90 5.64 4.26
N GLN A 92 -10.98 6.34 4.60
CA GLN A 92 -10.93 7.42 5.59
C GLN A 92 -10.46 6.93 6.97
N LYS A 93 -10.89 5.75 7.41
CA LYS A 93 -10.39 5.15 8.65
C LYS A 93 -8.90 4.82 8.60
N LEU A 94 -8.41 4.27 7.49
CA LEU A 94 -6.98 3.97 7.30
C LEU A 94 -6.12 5.25 7.35
N THR A 95 -6.61 6.35 6.79
CA THR A 95 -5.90 7.64 6.79
C THR A 95 -6.05 8.44 8.08
N ALA A 96 -7.12 8.20 8.84
CA ALA A 96 -7.35 8.81 10.15
C ALA A 96 -6.60 8.09 11.27
N SER A 97 -6.24 6.82 11.06
CA SER A 97 -5.38 6.08 11.99
C SER A 97 -4.02 6.77 12.07
N ARG A 98 -3.80 7.48 13.19
CA ARG A 98 -2.52 8.09 13.54
C ARG A 98 -1.46 6.99 13.50
N ALA A 99 -0.33 7.22 12.82
CA ALA A 99 0.83 6.34 12.94
C ALA A 99 1.09 6.05 14.43
N PRO A 100 1.47 4.82 14.81
CA PRO A 100 1.90 4.53 16.18
C PRO A 100 2.92 5.59 16.54
N LYS A 101 2.64 6.35 17.60
CA LYS A 101 3.64 7.22 18.21
C LYS A 101 4.85 6.34 18.47
N GLU A 102 6.02 6.76 17.99
CA GLU A 102 7.28 6.31 18.56
C GLU A 102 7.23 6.61 20.06
N THR A 103 6.86 5.60 20.86
CA THR A 103 7.23 5.54 22.26
C THR A 103 8.31 4.49 22.34
N SER A 104 9.50 4.86 21.89
CA SER A 104 10.72 4.28 22.44
C SER A 104 10.89 4.91 23.82
N PRO A 105 10.73 4.18 24.94
CA PRO A 105 11.29 4.63 26.20
C PRO A 105 12.80 4.48 26.06
N THR A 106 13.50 5.55 25.70
CA THR A 106 14.94 5.64 25.94
C THR A 106 15.12 5.73 27.45
N ASN A 107 15.35 4.57 28.06
CA ASN A 107 15.85 4.45 29.41
C ASN A 107 17.31 4.92 29.42
N ARG A 108 17.60 6.08 30.00
CA ARG A 108 18.89 6.38 30.62
C ARG A 108 18.77 7.45 31.68
#